data_AF-A0A847RPM0-F1
#
_entry.id   AF-A0A847RPM0-F1
#
_cell.length_a   1.000
_cell.length_b   1.000
_cell.length_c   1.000
_cell.angle_alpha   90.00
_cell.angle_beta   90.00
_cell.angle_gamma   90.00
#
_symmetry.space_group_name_H-M   'P 1'
#
loop_
_entity.id
_entity.type
_entity.pdbx_description
1 polymer ?
#
loop_
_entity_poly.entity_id
_entity_poly.type
_entity_poly.pdbx_seq_one_letter_code
_entity_poly.pdbx_strand_id
1 'polypeptide(L)'
;MKRTGILFLIIVILAAGTYWLLRPASTIDFDQPVEATLQLDKTTLGISTIASDLNVPWEIAWGPDNQIWFTEQSGTISKVDPHTGVKKLLLTIPDVYRQRTLGLLGMAIHPDKNKPYVFVDYTHLNKDSSIVSRLVRYTYTADTLKDPLLLLELPGNTGHNGSRVAISPDGKVLLSTGDAARDQNAPDTASLNGKVLRLNTDGTVPADNPYPGNYMWSRGHRNIQGLVFTDKGQLFASEHGDATDDELNRIEKGGYYGWSRIEGYADRPDEKAHADSFPFIAPLKAWTPTIAPAGIDYYHYDKIPEWKNCLLLGTLKAASLHVLHLNGAQDAVTAEEILFAGKYGRLRDLCVSPEGDVYIATSNRDWNPGKGFPLPHDDRILRIAALKPGQSVPATAIRETAQQTPAPVATTSGATLYKNYCEACHKPDGKGVPASFPPLAGNPLVTGSAPPLVQTILRGRTGDTKNKNSAYGEQMPAFNFLKDEEIAAITTYIRNSWGNHADSIGVTAITKERQP
;
A
#
# COMPACT_ATOMS: atom_id res chain seq x y z
N MET A 1 43.44 14.11 -90.89
CA MET A 1 43.37 14.73 -89.55
C MET A 1 42.26 14.02 -88.78
N LYS A 2 42.60 13.15 -87.81
CA LYS A 2 42.48 13.37 -86.33
C LYS A 2 41.04 13.76 -85.92
N ARG A 3 40.31 13.15 -84.97
CA ARG A 3 40.60 12.24 -83.84
C ARG A 3 39.22 11.87 -83.20
N THR A 4 39.02 10.59 -82.85
CA THR A 4 38.54 10.02 -81.56
C THR A 4 37.73 10.86 -80.53
N GLY A 5 36.74 10.22 -79.88
CA GLY A 5 36.22 10.60 -78.54
C GLY A 5 34.81 10.08 -78.25
N ILE A 6 34.62 8.85 -77.76
CA ILE A 6 34.52 8.39 -76.35
C ILE A 6 33.07 8.26 -75.82
N LEU A 7 32.78 6.99 -75.53
CA LEU A 7 31.77 6.33 -74.72
C LEU A 7 31.51 7.01 -73.35
N PHE A 8 30.24 7.09 -72.91
CA PHE A 8 29.89 6.82 -71.50
C PHE A 8 28.44 6.32 -71.40
N LEU A 9 28.33 5.02 -71.12
CA LEU A 9 27.14 4.30 -70.72
C LEU A 9 26.96 4.53 -69.22
N ILE A 10 25.93 5.27 -68.78
CA ILE A 10 25.57 5.35 -67.37
C ILE A 10 24.51 4.28 -67.09
N ILE A 11 24.97 3.20 -66.49
CA ILE A 11 24.14 2.20 -65.81
C ILE A 11 23.80 2.79 -64.44
N VAL A 12 22.54 3.18 -64.21
CA VAL A 12 22.03 3.41 -62.85
C VAL A 12 21.31 2.13 -62.40
N ILE A 13 22.00 1.36 -61.56
CA ILE A 13 21.36 0.36 -60.70
C ILE A 13 20.82 1.12 -59.49
N LEU A 14 19.50 1.22 -59.38
CA LEU A 14 18.82 1.49 -58.11
C LEU A 14 17.89 0.31 -57.83
N ALA A 15 18.48 -0.73 -57.25
CA ALA A 15 17.76 -1.73 -56.48
C ALA A 15 17.48 -1.16 -55.08
N ALA A 16 16.21 -0.97 -54.75
CA ALA A 16 15.61 -1.08 -53.40
C ALA A 16 14.21 -0.43 -53.41
N GLY A 17 13.32 -0.94 -54.25
CA GLY A 17 11.89 -0.71 -54.12
C GLY A 17 11.27 -1.84 -53.30
N THR A 18 10.39 -1.48 -52.37
CA THR A 18 9.44 -2.33 -51.64
C THR A 18 10.03 -3.40 -50.71
N TYR A 19 10.38 -3.00 -49.48
CA TYR A 19 10.26 -3.86 -48.28
C TYR A 19 9.91 -2.99 -47.06
N TRP A 20 8.83 -2.20 -47.16
CA TRP A 20 8.05 -1.80 -45.97
C TRP A 20 7.25 -3.04 -45.53
N LEU A 21 7.97 -4.04 -45.03
CA LEU A 21 7.34 -5.08 -44.23
C LEU A 21 6.83 -4.41 -42.96
N LEU A 22 5.55 -4.64 -42.69
CA LEU A 22 5.00 -4.78 -41.35
C LEU A 22 6.09 -5.37 -40.45
N ARG A 23 6.72 -4.55 -39.60
CA ARG A 23 7.42 -5.11 -38.45
C ARG A 23 6.32 -5.77 -37.63
N PRO A 24 6.31 -7.11 -37.46
CA PRO A 24 5.47 -7.68 -36.42
C PRO A 24 5.84 -6.95 -35.13
N ALA A 25 4.84 -6.64 -34.29
CA ALA A 25 5.10 -6.24 -32.92
C ALA A 25 6.15 -7.23 -32.39
N SER A 26 7.32 -6.71 -32.03
CA SER A 26 8.41 -7.55 -31.55
C SER A 26 7.82 -8.43 -30.46
N THR A 27 7.85 -9.74 -30.66
CA THR A 27 7.53 -10.67 -29.58
C THR A 27 8.65 -10.47 -28.57
N ILE A 28 8.43 -9.60 -27.59
CA ILE A 28 9.41 -9.34 -26.55
C ILE A 28 9.49 -10.62 -25.72
N ASP A 29 10.67 -11.23 -25.72
CA ASP A 29 11.00 -12.40 -24.91
C ASP A 29 11.51 -11.93 -23.56
N PHE A 30 10.97 -12.51 -22.49
CA PHE A 30 11.33 -12.21 -21.11
C PHE A 30 12.35 -13.26 -20.63
N ASP A 31 13.47 -12.82 -20.07
CA ASP A 31 14.56 -13.72 -19.68
C ASP A 31 14.28 -14.49 -18.38
N GLN A 32 13.44 -13.92 -17.51
CA GLN A 32 13.14 -14.51 -16.20
C GLN A 32 12.14 -15.67 -16.33
N PRO A 33 12.42 -16.84 -15.72
CA PRO A 33 11.57 -18.01 -15.84
C PRO A 33 10.24 -17.83 -15.12
N VAL A 34 9.20 -18.53 -15.59
CA VAL A 34 7.92 -18.64 -14.87
C VAL A 34 8.10 -19.61 -13.71
N GLU A 35 7.91 -19.12 -12.49
CA GLU A 35 8.05 -19.87 -11.23
C GLU A 35 6.73 -20.48 -10.76
N ALA A 36 5.61 -19.83 -11.09
CA ALA A 36 4.28 -20.32 -10.78
C ALA A 36 3.29 -19.91 -11.87
N THR A 37 2.18 -20.63 -11.92
CA THR A 37 1.04 -20.33 -12.78
C THR A 37 -0.23 -20.28 -11.97
N LEU A 38 -1.14 -19.39 -12.34
CA LEU A 38 -2.47 -19.27 -11.77
C LEU A 38 -3.50 -19.31 -12.90
N GLN A 39 -4.37 -20.32 -12.87
CA GLN A 39 -5.50 -20.40 -13.78
C GLN A 39 -6.66 -19.56 -13.25
N LEU A 40 -7.05 -18.53 -14.01
CA LEU A 40 -8.32 -17.82 -13.88
C LEU A 40 -9.40 -18.52 -14.73
N ASP A 41 -10.54 -17.89 -14.97
CA ASP A 41 -11.62 -18.48 -15.77
C ASP A 41 -11.21 -18.76 -17.22
N LYS A 42 -10.54 -17.80 -17.87
CA LYS A 42 -10.12 -17.85 -19.29
C LYS A 42 -8.61 -17.74 -19.45
N THR A 43 -7.94 -17.11 -18.50
CA THR A 43 -6.54 -16.71 -18.61
C THR A 43 -5.67 -17.53 -17.69
N THR A 44 -4.59 -18.12 -18.22
CA THR A 44 -3.51 -18.66 -17.38
C THR A 44 -2.47 -17.57 -17.18
N LEU A 45 -2.26 -17.16 -15.93
CA LEU A 45 -1.23 -16.21 -15.54
C LEU A 45 0.08 -16.95 -15.24
N GLY A 46 1.20 -16.38 -15.66
CA GLY A 46 2.54 -16.76 -15.23
C GLY A 46 3.07 -15.74 -14.23
N ILE A 47 3.76 -16.24 -13.20
CA ILE A 47 4.39 -15.43 -12.15
C ILE A 47 5.90 -15.65 -12.19
N SER A 48 6.67 -14.56 -12.21
CA SER A 48 8.14 -14.55 -12.26
C SER A 48 8.70 -13.52 -11.29
N THR A 49 9.82 -13.81 -10.64
CA THR A 49 10.58 -12.79 -9.90
C THR A 49 11.44 -11.99 -10.87
N ILE A 50 11.28 -10.66 -10.91
CA ILE A 50 12.11 -9.79 -11.78
C ILE A 50 13.23 -9.08 -11.02
N ALA A 51 13.08 -8.91 -9.72
CA ALA A 51 14.08 -8.33 -8.83
C ALA A 51 13.94 -8.97 -7.44
N SER A 52 15.07 -9.15 -6.77
CA SER A 52 15.15 -9.77 -5.45
C SER A 52 16.13 -9.03 -4.55
N ASP A 53 16.22 -9.46 -3.28
CA ASP A 53 17.13 -8.90 -2.28
C ASP A 53 16.92 -7.40 -2.05
N LEU A 54 15.68 -6.95 -2.20
CA LEU A 54 15.28 -5.56 -2.02
C LEU A 54 15.05 -5.24 -0.54
N ASN A 55 15.12 -3.95 -0.24
CA ASN A 55 14.93 -3.39 1.09
C ASN A 55 13.57 -2.69 1.20
N VAL A 56 12.50 -3.47 1.32
CA VAL A 56 11.12 -2.97 1.43
C VAL A 56 10.82 -1.98 0.28
N PRO A 57 10.67 -2.46 -0.97
CA PRO A 57 10.24 -1.64 -2.09
C PRO A 57 8.86 -1.03 -1.76
N TRP A 58 8.83 0.28 -1.46
CA TRP A 58 7.65 0.93 -0.87
C TRP A 58 6.69 1.45 -1.92
N GLU A 59 7.21 2.13 -2.93
CA GLU A 59 6.50 2.52 -4.15
C GLU A 59 7.12 1.80 -5.34
N ILE A 60 6.29 1.31 -6.28
CA ILE A 60 6.73 0.97 -7.64
C ILE A 60 5.87 1.69 -8.67
N ALA A 61 6.49 2.22 -9.72
CA ALA A 61 5.80 2.90 -10.80
C ALA A 61 6.38 2.50 -12.15
N TRP A 62 5.53 2.38 -13.17
CA TRP A 62 6.00 2.21 -14.54
C TRP A 62 6.61 3.53 -15.05
N GLY A 63 7.91 3.52 -15.30
CA GLY A 63 8.68 4.68 -15.70
C GLY A 63 8.49 5.08 -17.17
N PRO A 64 8.88 6.30 -17.53
CA PRO A 64 8.77 6.83 -18.90
C PRO A 64 9.73 6.17 -19.89
N ASP A 65 10.64 5.33 -19.40
CA ASP A 65 11.67 4.59 -20.11
C ASP A 65 11.39 3.08 -20.18
N ASN A 66 10.14 2.66 -19.91
CA ASN A 66 9.69 1.26 -19.88
C ASN A 66 10.44 0.41 -18.84
N GLN A 67 10.92 1.05 -17.78
CA GLN A 67 11.51 0.39 -16.61
C GLN A 67 10.61 0.61 -15.40
N ILE A 68 10.70 -0.28 -14.41
CA ILE A 68 9.97 -0.10 -13.16
C ILE A 68 10.85 0.71 -12.22
N TRP A 69 10.39 1.89 -11.85
CA TRP A 69 11.05 2.74 -10.87
C TRP A 69 10.50 2.41 -9.50
N PHE A 70 11.35 2.42 -8.49
CA PHE A 70 10.91 2.08 -7.14
C PHE A 70 11.72 2.79 -6.07
N THR A 71 11.04 3.04 -4.95
CA THR A 71 11.65 3.50 -3.70
C THR A 71 11.91 2.31 -2.79
N GLU A 72 13.02 2.32 -2.06
CA GLU A 72 13.25 1.39 -0.95
C GLU A 72 13.23 2.17 0.35
N GLN A 73 12.58 1.62 1.39
CA GLN A 73 12.39 2.28 2.68
C GLN A 73 13.71 2.77 3.31
N SER A 74 14.84 2.19 2.92
CA SER A 74 16.21 2.60 3.30
C SER A 74 16.70 3.94 2.72
N GLY A 75 15.99 4.55 1.77
CA GLY A 75 16.38 5.86 1.21
C GLY A 75 16.98 5.83 -0.19
N THR A 76 16.78 4.75 -0.94
CA THR A 76 17.25 4.60 -2.32
C THR A 76 16.10 4.66 -3.31
N ILE A 77 16.32 5.36 -4.44
CA ILE A 77 15.44 5.33 -5.61
C ILE A 77 16.21 4.63 -6.71
N SER A 78 15.62 3.57 -7.25
CA SER A 78 16.22 2.75 -8.30
C SER A 78 15.22 2.51 -9.42
N LYS A 79 15.70 1.99 -10.55
CA LYS A 79 14.87 1.40 -11.59
C LYS A 79 15.38 0.02 -11.97
N VAL A 80 14.47 -0.83 -12.43
CA VAL A 80 14.77 -2.18 -12.91
C VAL A 80 14.18 -2.40 -14.29
N ASP A 81 14.96 -2.98 -15.18
CA ASP A 81 14.46 -3.47 -16.46
C ASP A 81 13.59 -4.72 -16.22
N PRO A 82 12.28 -4.68 -16.56
CA PRO A 82 11.37 -5.78 -16.29
C PRO A 82 11.66 -7.04 -17.12
N HIS A 83 12.49 -6.97 -18.17
CA HIS A 83 12.83 -8.10 -19.03
C HIS A 83 14.09 -8.82 -18.53
N THR A 84 15.13 -8.05 -18.22
CA THR A 84 16.45 -8.59 -17.85
C THR A 84 16.65 -8.68 -16.34
N GLY A 85 15.86 -7.95 -15.54
CA GLY A 85 16.06 -7.82 -14.10
C GLY A 85 17.23 -6.92 -13.69
N VAL A 86 17.88 -6.24 -14.67
CA VAL A 86 19.02 -5.36 -14.39
C VAL A 86 18.55 -4.12 -13.63
N LYS A 87 19.05 -3.97 -12.40
CA LYS A 87 18.79 -2.84 -11.51
C LYS A 87 19.81 -1.72 -11.70
N LYS A 88 19.35 -0.47 -11.66
CA LYS A 88 20.16 0.75 -11.63
C LYS A 88 19.71 1.70 -10.52
N LEU A 89 20.66 2.11 -9.69
CA LEU A 89 20.43 3.16 -8.68
C LEU A 89 20.36 4.53 -9.36
N LEU A 90 19.35 5.33 -9.01
CA LEU A 90 19.16 6.69 -9.53
C LEU A 90 19.57 7.77 -8.51
N LEU A 91 19.25 7.55 -7.24
CA LEU A 91 19.53 8.48 -6.15
C LEU A 91 19.54 7.77 -4.79
N THR A 92 20.43 8.21 -3.89
CA THR A 92 20.35 7.95 -2.46
C THR A 92 20.04 9.24 -1.74
N ILE A 93 19.01 9.26 -0.90
CA ILE A 93 18.61 10.41 -0.08
C ILE A 93 19.17 10.21 1.34
N PRO A 94 20.24 10.92 1.73
CA PRO A 94 20.99 10.61 2.95
C PRO A 94 20.29 11.01 4.25
N ASP A 95 19.30 11.90 4.18
CA ASP A 95 18.58 12.45 5.33
C ASP A 95 17.26 11.72 5.63
N VAL A 96 17.02 10.57 4.99
CA VAL A 96 15.87 9.70 5.29
C VAL A 96 15.97 9.18 6.72
N TYR A 97 14.94 9.43 7.50
CA TYR A 97 14.78 8.87 8.83
C TYR A 97 13.96 7.59 8.76
N ARG A 98 14.63 6.45 8.92
CA ARG A 98 14.00 5.13 8.90
C ARG A 98 13.82 4.57 10.31
N GLN A 99 12.58 4.29 10.67
CA GLN A 99 12.19 3.59 11.90
C GLN A 99 10.76 3.04 11.74
N ARG A 100 10.51 1.76 12.04
CA ARG A 100 9.19 1.13 11.85
C ARG A 100 8.58 1.38 10.45
N THR A 101 7.59 2.28 10.38
CA THR A 101 6.87 2.65 9.15
C THR A 101 7.52 3.81 8.40
N LEU A 102 8.46 4.51 9.04
CA LEU A 102 9.18 5.65 8.50
C LEU A 102 10.27 5.22 7.52
N GLY A 103 10.59 6.10 6.58
CA GLY A 103 11.65 5.92 5.61
C GLY A 103 11.40 6.76 4.35
N LEU A 104 11.93 6.26 3.24
CA LEU A 104 11.55 6.72 1.90
C LEU A 104 10.32 5.94 1.44
N LEU A 105 9.25 6.66 1.09
CA LEU A 105 7.91 6.10 0.97
C LEU A 105 7.39 6.32 -0.46
N GLY A 106 6.36 7.15 -0.66
CA GLY A 106 5.68 7.25 -1.94
C GLY A 106 6.48 7.97 -3.01
N MET A 107 6.17 7.65 -4.25
CA MET A 107 6.76 8.29 -5.42
C MET A 107 5.74 8.36 -6.58
N ALA A 108 5.71 9.49 -7.29
CA ALA A 108 4.94 9.62 -8.51
C ALA A 108 5.77 10.28 -9.61
N ILE A 109 5.68 9.75 -10.83
CA ILE A 109 6.35 10.32 -12.01
C ILE A 109 5.32 11.12 -12.81
N HIS A 110 5.69 12.33 -13.21
CA HIS A 110 4.80 13.16 -14.02
C HIS A 110 4.64 12.57 -15.43
N PRO A 111 3.41 12.38 -15.96
CA PRO A 111 3.19 11.71 -17.25
C PRO A 111 3.57 12.57 -18.47
N ASP A 112 3.51 13.90 -18.34
CA ASP A 112 3.96 14.82 -19.39
C ASP A 112 5.50 14.81 -19.51
N LYS A 113 6.00 14.37 -20.66
CA LYS A 113 7.45 14.30 -20.97
C LYS A 113 8.15 15.67 -20.95
N ASN A 114 7.42 16.77 -21.09
CA ASN A 114 7.96 18.12 -20.98
C ASN A 114 8.19 18.55 -19.52
N LYS A 115 7.66 17.79 -18.57
CA LYS A 115 7.84 17.96 -17.14
C LYS A 115 8.55 16.71 -16.62
N PRO A 116 9.87 16.56 -16.82
CA PRO A 116 10.60 15.38 -16.39
C PRO A 116 10.77 15.40 -14.87
N TYR A 117 9.66 15.31 -14.15
CA TYR A 117 9.58 15.45 -12.70
C TYR A 117 9.21 14.13 -12.06
N VAL A 118 9.86 13.84 -10.95
CA VAL A 118 9.46 12.80 -10.02
C VAL A 118 9.25 13.44 -8.65
N PHE A 119 8.15 13.10 -8.01
CA PHE A 119 7.75 13.57 -6.69
C PHE A 119 7.93 12.43 -5.71
N VAL A 120 8.49 12.72 -4.55
CA VAL A 120 8.90 11.71 -3.58
C VAL A 120 8.52 12.20 -2.19
N ASP A 121 7.85 11.34 -1.42
CA ASP A 121 7.58 11.58 0.00
C ASP A 121 8.50 10.73 0.88
N TYR A 122 9.13 11.35 1.87
CA TYR A 122 9.94 10.64 2.86
C TYR A 122 9.90 11.32 4.21
N THR A 123 10.22 10.55 5.26
CA THR A 123 10.31 11.06 6.62
C THR A 123 11.72 11.51 6.97
N HIS A 124 11.82 12.59 7.74
CA HIS A 124 13.08 13.17 8.21
C HIS A 124 13.02 13.45 9.72
N LEU A 125 14.18 13.39 10.39
CA LEU A 125 14.34 13.80 11.79
C LEU A 125 15.08 15.13 11.85
N ASN A 126 14.37 16.18 12.22
CA ASN A 126 14.94 17.50 12.41
C ASN A 126 15.92 17.53 13.60
N LYS A 127 16.74 18.59 13.67
CA LYS A 127 17.73 18.78 14.74
C LYS A 127 17.12 18.90 16.14
N ASP A 128 15.87 19.32 16.23
CA ASP A 128 15.09 19.40 17.47
C ASP A 128 14.40 18.07 17.83
N SER A 129 14.72 16.99 17.09
CA SER A 129 14.13 15.66 17.19
C SER A 129 12.65 15.57 16.77
N SER A 130 12.09 16.60 16.12
CA SER A 130 10.78 16.48 15.48
C SER A 130 10.86 15.59 14.24
N ILE A 131 9.88 14.69 14.08
CA ILE A 131 9.71 13.87 12.88
C ILE A 131 8.81 14.66 11.92
N VAL A 132 9.21 14.76 10.65
CA VAL A 132 8.44 15.41 9.59
C VAL A 132 8.35 14.50 8.37
N SER A 133 7.29 14.66 7.59
CA SER A 133 7.19 14.15 6.21
C SER A 133 7.53 15.28 5.24
N ARG A 134 8.25 14.96 4.17
CA ARG A 134 8.73 15.89 3.15
C ARG A 134 8.34 15.39 1.76
N LEU A 135 7.56 16.21 1.06
CA LEU A 135 7.32 16.04 -0.37
C LEU A 135 8.34 16.85 -1.16
N VAL A 136 9.18 16.15 -1.92
CA VAL A 136 10.25 16.75 -2.72
C VAL A 136 10.07 16.39 -4.19
N ARG A 137 10.21 17.39 -5.07
CA ARG A 137 10.29 17.18 -6.51
C ARG A 137 11.75 17.13 -6.95
N TYR A 138 12.09 16.14 -7.77
CA TYR A 138 13.33 16.09 -8.52
C TYR A 138 13.06 16.21 -10.01
N THR A 139 14.08 16.64 -10.75
CA THR A 139 14.11 16.53 -12.21
C THR A 139 14.84 15.24 -12.58
N TYR A 140 14.18 14.36 -13.33
CA TYR A 140 14.80 13.13 -13.79
C TYR A 140 15.56 13.32 -15.11
N THR A 141 16.63 12.55 -15.26
CA THR A 141 17.34 12.32 -16.52
C THR A 141 17.27 10.83 -16.85
N ALA A 142 18.00 10.35 -17.86
CA ALA A 142 18.07 8.93 -18.15
C ALA A 142 18.55 8.10 -16.93
N ASP A 143 19.50 8.64 -16.16
CA ASP A 143 20.31 7.83 -15.25
C ASP A 143 20.43 8.38 -13.82
N THR A 144 19.80 9.51 -13.52
CA THR A 144 19.86 10.14 -12.19
C THR A 144 18.70 11.11 -11.95
N LEU A 145 18.49 11.46 -10.69
CA LEU A 145 17.58 12.50 -10.23
C LEU A 145 18.39 13.69 -9.71
N LYS A 146 18.03 14.90 -10.13
CA LYS A 146 18.74 16.14 -9.77
C LYS A 146 17.77 17.27 -9.40
N ASP A 147 18.32 18.42 -9.03
CA ASP A 147 17.58 19.66 -8.79
C ASP A 147 16.41 19.49 -7.79
N PRO A 148 16.69 19.05 -6.54
CA PRO A 148 15.65 18.87 -5.53
C PRO A 148 14.95 20.20 -5.21
N LEU A 149 13.62 20.16 -5.19
CA LEU A 149 12.77 21.25 -4.72
C LEU A 149 11.82 20.70 -3.64
N LEU A 150 12.01 21.14 -2.40
CA LEU A 150 11.07 20.86 -1.31
C LEU A 150 9.75 21.59 -1.61
N LEU A 151 8.66 20.83 -1.75
CA LEU A 151 7.33 21.38 -2.02
C LEU A 151 6.54 21.60 -0.73
N LEU A 152 6.66 20.65 0.20
CA LEU A 152 5.91 20.67 1.46
C LEU A 152 6.69 19.92 2.54
N GLU A 153 6.68 20.47 3.75
CA GLU A 153 7.06 19.76 4.98
C GLU A 153 5.88 19.83 5.94
N LEU A 154 5.52 18.69 6.55
CA LEU A 154 4.41 18.58 7.49
C LEU A 154 4.78 17.70 8.69
N PRO A 155 4.12 17.87 9.85
CA PRO A 155 4.38 17.03 11.01
C PRO A 155 4.20 15.55 10.70
N GLY A 156 5.17 14.74 11.12
CA GLY A 156 5.11 13.28 11.08
C GLY A 156 5.10 12.69 12.49
N ASN A 157 4.97 11.37 12.57
CA ASN A 157 5.10 10.62 13.82
C ASN A 157 5.70 9.23 13.53
N THR A 158 5.90 8.38 14.54
CA THR A 158 6.43 7.00 14.39
C THR A 158 5.50 6.04 13.63
N GLY A 159 4.27 6.49 13.36
CA GLY A 159 3.25 5.83 12.56
C GLY A 159 2.28 6.83 11.94
N HIS A 160 1.43 6.33 11.04
CA HIS A 160 0.33 7.07 10.40
C HIS A 160 0.77 8.33 9.64
N ASN A 161 1.78 8.20 8.78
CA ASN A 161 2.23 9.31 7.94
C ASN A 161 1.54 9.35 6.58
N GLY A 162 0.82 8.30 6.18
CA GLY A 162 0.25 8.16 4.85
C GLY A 162 1.36 7.94 3.81
N SER A 163 1.63 8.99 3.03
CA SER A 163 2.77 9.16 2.11
C SER A 163 2.57 8.70 0.67
N ARG A 164 1.37 8.30 0.25
CA ARG A 164 1.17 7.97 -1.17
C ARG A 164 1.10 9.23 -2.02
N VAL A 165 1.78 9.24 -3.15
CA VAL A 165 1.81 10.37 -4.09
C VAL A 165 1.12 9.95 -5.38
N ALA A 166 0.28 10.82 -5.95
CA ALA A 166 -0.34 10.60 -7.26
C ALA A 166 -0.30 11.87 -8.11
N ILE A 167 -0.39 11.72 -9.43
CA ILE A 167 -0.59 12.84 -10.35
C ILE A 167 -2.02 12.81 -10.86
N SER A 168 -2.74 13.90 -10.63
CA SER A 168 -4.11 14.05 -11.13
C SER A 168 -4.14 14.23 -12.64
N PRO A 169 -5.29 13.94 -13.29
CA PRO A 169 -5.46 14.11 -14.73
C PRO A 169 -5.16 15.53 -15.25
N ASP A 170 -5.29 16.56 -14.40
CA ASP A 170 -4.95 17.95 -14.72
C ASP A 170 -3.50 18.34 -14.37
N GLY A 171 -2.67 17.35 -14.02
CA GLY A 171 -1.24 17.51 -13.76
C GLY A 171 -0.89 18.12 -12.40
N LYS A 172 -1.79 18.09 -11.41
CA LYS A 172 -1.45 18.45 -10.03
C LYS A 172 -0.93 17.25 -9.25
N VAL A 173 -0.13 17.53 -8.22
CA VAL A 173 0.41 16.52 -7.32
C VAL A 173 -0.57 16.33 -6.18
N LEU A 174 -0.94 15.09 -5.90
CA LEU A 174 -1.67 14.72 -4.69
C LEU A 174 -0.76 13.99 -3.73
N LEU A 175 -0.90 14.29 -2.44
CA LEU A 175 -0.22 13.61 -1.35
C LEU A 175 -1.27 13.14 -0.34
N SER A 176 -1.31 11.84 -0.08
CA SER A 176 -2.08 11.29 1.03
C SER A 176 -1.30 11.43 2.34
N THR A 177 -1.97 11.81 3.42
CA THR A 177 -1.37 11.94 4.74
C THR A 177 -2.17 11.15 5.76
N GLY A 178 -1.49 10.60 6.76
CA GLY A 178 -2.14 10.02 7.93
C GLY A 178 -2.29 11.05 9.05
N ASP A 179 -3.06 10.70 10.08
CA ASP A 179 -3.37 11.53 11.24
C ASP A 179 -2.17 11.74 12.20
N ALA A 180 -1.00 11.18 11.88
CA ALA A 180 0.20 11.19 12.71
C ALA A 180 -0.04 10.65 14.13
N ALA A 181 -0.89 9.63 14.26
CA ALA A 181 -1.34 9.01 15.51
C ALA A 181 -1.95 10.02 16.50
N ARG A 182 -2.59 11.07 15.97
CA ARG A 182 -3.40 12.03 16.71
C ARG A 182 -4.69 12.22 15.94
N ASP A 183 -5.70 11.46 16.32
CA ASP A 183 -6.98 11.37 15.63
C ASP A 183 -7.69 12.72 15.42
N GLN A 184 -7.49 13.70 16.33
CA GLN A 184 -8.03 15.06 16.18
C GLN A 184 -7.48 15.81 14.96
N ASN A 185 -6.32 15.42 14.42
CA ASN A 185 -5.76 16.03 13.22
C ASN A 185 -6.65 15.81 12.00
N ALA A 186 -7.29 14.65 11.89
CA ALA A 186 -8.01 14.26 10.68
C ALA A 186 -9.20 15.17 10.34
N PRO A 187 -10.12 15.50 11.28
CA PRO A 187 -11.19 16.45 10.99
C PRO A 187 -10.74 17.91 10.99
N ASP A 188 -9.62 18.25 11.65
CA ASP A 188 -9.13 19.62 11.80
C ASP A 188 -8.63 20.21 10.46
N THR A 189 -9.23 21.33 10.07
CA THR A 189 -8.91 22.06 8.84
C THR A 189 -7.63 22.90 8.92
N ALA A 190 -7.10 23.12 10.12
CA ALA A 190 -5.80 23.77 10.33
C ALA A 190 -4.62 22.78 10.23
N SER A 191 -4.89 21.48 10.29
CA SER A 191 -3.89 20.41 10.20
C SER A 191 -3.76 19.89 8.76
N LEU A 192 -2.53 19.55 8.37
CA LEU A 192 -2.22 18.86 7.10
C LEU A 192 -2.23 17.33 7.23
N ASN A 193 -2.33 16.81 8.46
CA ASN A 193 -2.41 15.38 8.75
C ASN A 193 -3.85 14.86 8.64
N GLY A 194 -4.01 13.62 8.18
CA GLY A 194 -5.30 12.96 7.94
C GLY A 194 -6.08 13.56 6.77
N LYS A 195 -5.38 13.85 5.67
CA LYS A 195 -5.87 14.57 4.48
C LYS A 195 -5.47 13.84 3.19
N VAL A 196 -6.17 14.16 2.11
CA VAL A 196 -5.53 14.20 0.78
C VAL A 196 -5.24 15.66 0.47
N LEU A 197 -3.99 15.98 0.14
CA LEU A 197 -3.53 17.31 -0.23
C LEU A 197 -3.33 17.38 -1.76
N ARG A 198 -3.57 18.54 -2.37
CA ARG A 198 -3.39 18.81 -3.81
C ARG A 198 -2.58 20.10 -4.02
N LEU A 199 -1.47 19.99 -4.76
CA LEU A 199 -0.47 21.03 -4.98
C LEU A 199 -0.19 21.23 -6.48
N ASN A 200 0.20 22.44 -6.88
CA ASN A 200 0.87 22.64 -8.17
C ASN A 200 2.25 21.96 -8.14
N THR A 201 2.81 21.68 -9.32
CA THR A 201 4.13 21.03 -9.45
C THR A 201 5.29 21.87 -8.93
N ASP A 202 5.07 23.15 -8.62
CA ASP A 202 6.03 24.08 -7.99
C ASP A 202 5.80 24.25 -6.48
N GLY A 203 4.83 23.55 -5.91
CA GLY A 203 4.49 23.60 -4.48
C GLY A 203 3.45 24.66 -4.13
N THR A 204 3.01 25.50 -5.06
CA THR A 204 1.96 26.50 -4.79
C THR A 204 0.58 25.86 -4.67
N VAL A 205 -0.34 26.50 -3.94
CA VAL A 205 -1.73 26.06 -3.80
C VAL A 205 -2.48 26.29 -5.14
N PRO A 206 -3.13 25.26 -5.71
CA PRO A 206 -4.03 25.46 -6.84
C PRO A 206 -5.23 26.36 -6.49
N ALA A 207 -5.51 27.35 -7.34
CA ALA A 207 -6.61 28.30 -7.12
C ALA A 207 -8.00 27.66 -7.13
N ASP A 208 -8.12 26.46 -7.70
CA ASP A 208 -9.34 25.68 -7.81
C ASP A 208 -9.49 24.63 -6.70
N ASN A 209 -8.62 24.62 -5.68
CA ASN A 209 -8.81 23.75 -4.51
C ASN A 209 -10.14 24.08 -3.78
N PRO A 210 -10.78 23.08 -3.14
CA PRO A 210 -12.07 23.27 -2.46
C PRO A 210 -12.00 24.25 -1.28
N TYR A 211 -10.81 24.43 -0.71
CA TYR A 211 -10.55 25.34 0.40
C TYR A 211 -9.59 26.44 -0.09
N PRO A 212 -10.04 27.70 -0.22
CA PRO A 212 -9.21 28.78 -0.74
C PRO A 212 -7.90 28.96 0.04
N GLY A 213 -6.78 29.00 -0.69
CA GLY A 213 -5.45 29.18 -0.09
C GLY A 213 -4.95 27.98 0.72
N ASN A 214 -5.59 26.82 0.61
CA ASN A 214 -5.23 25.61 1.36
C ASN A 214 -5.00 24.42 0.41
N TYR A 215 -4.04 23.56 0.74
CA TYR A 215 -3.72 22.34 -0.03
C TYR A 215 -4.80 21.26 0.07
N MET A 216 -5.67 21.31 1.08
CA MET A 216 -6.64 20.26 1.37
C MET A 216 -7.57 19.99 0.17
N TRP A 217 -7.61 18.72 -0.24
CA TRP A 217 -8.55 18.18 -1.21
C TRP A 217 -9.69 17.44 -0.51
N SER A 218 -9.37 16.58 0.46
CA SER A 218 -10.31 15.90 1.35
C SER A 218 -9.72 15.75 2.76
N ARG A 219 -10.56 15.40 3.74
CA ARG A 219 -10.18 15.26 5.15
C ARG A 219 -10.95 14.16 5.87
N GLY A 220 -10.57 13.88 7.12
CA GLY A 220 -11.19 12.83 7.92
C GLY A 220 -10.60 11.45 7.59
N HIS A 221 -9.28 11.39 7.38
CA HIS A 221 -8.55 10.16 7.08
C HIS A 221 -7.62 9.77 8.24
N ARG A 222 -7.51 8.49 8.51
CA ARG A 222 -6.59 7.88 9.48
C ARG A 222 -5.20 7.67 8.91
N ASN A 223 -5.06 6.82 7.89
CA ASN A 223 -3.75 6.49 7.31
C ASN A 223 -3.87 5.87 5.90
N ILE A 224 -4.01 6.72 4.89
CA ILE A 224 -4.10 6.31 3.48
C ILE A 224 -2.74 5.77 3.00
N GLN A 225 -2.72 4.56 2.46
CA GLN A 225 -1.50 3.90 1.95
C GLN A 225 -1.52 3.65 0.45
N GLY A 226 -2.64 3.85 -0.24
CA GLY A 226 -2.75 3.78 -1.69
C GLY A 226 -3.65 4.88 -2.24
N LEU A 227 -3.38 5.31 -3.47
CA LEU A 227 -4.05 6.42 -4.14
C LEU A 227 -3.93 6.23 -5.65
N VAL A 228 -5.05 6.10 -6.36
CA VAL A 228 -5.04 5.85 -7.82
C VAL A 228 -6.19 6.57 -8.52
N PHE A 229 -5.94 7.04 -9.74
CA PHE A 229 -6.98 7.51 -10.65
C PHE A 229 -7.40 6.42 -11.63
N THR A 230 -8.70 6.29 -11.88
CA THR A 230 -9.20 5.46 -12.98
C THR A 230 -9.13 6.19 -14.32
N ASP A 231 -9.41 5.47 -15.40
CA ASP A 231 -9.61 6.01 -16.75
C ASP A 231 -10.72 7.08 -16.85
N LYS A 232 -11.67 7.10 -15.90
CA LYS A 232 -12.72 8.12 -15.79
C LYS A 232 -12.32 9.32 -14.93
N GLY A 233 -11.09 9.34 -14.42
CA GLY A 233 -10.59 10.39 -13.54
C GLY A 233 -11.15 10.32 -12.12
N GLN A 234 -11.73 9.19 -11.70
CA GLN A 234 -12.16 9.00 -10.31
C GLN A 234 -10.96 8.63 -9.45
N LEU A 235 -10.85 9.26 -8.28
CA LEU A 235 -9.77 9.03 -7.33
C LEU A 235 -10.21 7.99 -6.29
N PHE A 236 -9.43 6.95 -6.11
CA PHE A 236 -9.63 5.95 -5.07
C PHE A 236 -8.47 5.97 -4.08
N ALA A 237 -8.78 5.72 -2.81
CA ALA A 237 -7.81 5.57 -1.74
C ALA A 237 -8.06 4.29 -0.97
N SER A 238 -6.98 3.57 -0.65
CA SER A 238 -6.98 2.47 0.31
C SER A 238 -6.40 2.95 1.64
N GLU A 239 -7.07 2.62 2.73
CA GLU A 239 -6.83 3.23 4.02
C GLU A 239 -6.82 2.21 5.15
N HIS A 240 -5.85 2.35 6.06
CA HIS A 240 -5.81 1.55 7.28
C HIS A 240 -6.77 2.11 8.32
N GLY A 241 -7.75 1.30 8.72
CA GLY A 241 -8.57 1.52 9.91
C GLY A 241 -7.80 1.23 11.19
N ASP A 242 -8.44 1.38 12.36
CA ASP A 242 -7.76 1.22 13.65
C ASP A 242 -7.53 -0.25 14.01
N ALA A 243 -8.46 -0.86 14.73
CA ALA A 243 -8.50 -2.31 14.93
C ALA A 243 -9.43 -3.02 13.94
N THR A 244 -10.33 -2.26 13.31
CA THR A 244 -11.35 -2.68 12.37
C THR A 244 -11.37 -1.75 11.17
N ASP A 245 -12.22 -2.07 10.20
CA ASP A 245 -12.67 -1.16 9.16
C ASP A 245 -11.51 -0.48 8.42
N ASP A 246 -10.61 -1.30 7.87
CA ASP A 246 -9.83 -0.82 6.73
C ASP A 246 -10.77 -0.45 5.59
N GLU A 247 -10.43 0.56 4.79
CA GLU A 247 -11.38 1.15 3.86
C GLU A 247 -10.86 1.23 2.42
N LEU A 248 -11.80 1.10 1.48
CA LEU A 248 -11.69 1.62 0.13
C LEU A 248 -12.61 2.83 0.00
N ASN A 249 -12.02 3.99 -0.26
CA ASN A 249 -12.72 5.24 -0.42
C ASN A 249 -12.68 5.72 -1.87
N ARG A 250 -13.80 6.24 -2.38
CA ARG A 250 -13.79 7.12 -3.55
C ARG A 250 -13.62 8.55 -3.06
N ILE A 251 -12.50 9.17 -3.40
CA ILE A 251 -12.11 10.49 -2.92
C ILE A 251 -12.79 11.59 -3.73
N GLU A 252 -13.55 12.43 -3.04
CA GLU A 252 -14.30 13.55 -3.61
C GLU A 252 -13.71 14.90 -3.17
N LYS A 253 -13.83 15.89 -4.05
CA LYS A 253 -13.40 17.26 -3.80
C LYS A 253 -14.15 17.86 -2.62
N GLY A 254 -13.43 18.20 -1.56
CA GLY A 254 -14.00 18.75 -0.32
C GLY A 254 -14.62 17.70 0.60
N GLY A 255 -14.45 16.41 0.30
CA GLY A 255 -15.05 15.31 1.03
C GLY A 255 -14.55 15.17 2.48
N TYR A 256 -15.43 14.68 3.35
CA TYR A 256 -15.11 14.29 4.73
C TYR A 256 -15.40 12.80 4.93
N TYR A 257 -14.40 12.05 5.43
CA TYR A 257 -14.42 10.58 5.51
C TYR A 257 -14.57 10.05 6.94
N GLY A 258 -15.10 10.86 7.86
CA GLY A 258 -15.58 10.36 9.16
C GLY A 258 -14.52 10.18 10.25
N TRP A 259 -13.27 9.82 9.93
CA TRP A 259 -12.27 9.56 10.97
C TRP A 259 -12.03 10.79 11.86
N SER A 260 -11.97 10.66 13.19
CA SER A 260 -12.11 9.42 13.99
C SER A 260 -13.47 9.16 14.61
N ARG A 261 -14.48 9.97 14.27
CA ARG A 261 -15.81 9.86 14.87
C ARG A 261 -16.67 8.78 14.25
N ILE A 262 -16.33 8.35 13.03
CA ILE A 262 -16.95 7.25 12.31
C ILE A 262 -15.82 6.41 11.72
N GLU A 263 -15.87 5.10 11.95
CA GLU A 263 -14.95 4.11 11.38
C GLU A 263 -15.72 3.21 10.41
N GLY A 264 -15.35 3.19 9.14
CA GLY A 264 -16.12 2.47 8.13
C GLY A 264 -17.50 3.08 7.91
N TYR A 265 -18.52 2.40 8.41
CA TYR A 265 -19.92 2.84 8.26
C TYR A 265 -20.42 3.44 9.58
N ALA A 266 -21.40 4.35 9.51
CA ALA A 266 -22.09 4.85 10.71
C ALA A 266 -23.07 3.81 11.23
N ASP A 267 -22.57 2.76 11.90
CA ASP A 267 -23.36 1.62 12.34
C ASP A 267 -23.54 1.57 13.87
N ARG A 268 -22.66 2.22 14.64
CA ARG A 268 -22.79 2.40 16.10
C ARG A 268 -23.70 3.58 16.47
N PRO A 269 -24.35 3.57 17.65
CA PRO A 269 -25.26 4.64 18.05
C PRO A 269 -24.60 6.04 18.11
N ASP A 270 -23.37 6.12 18.58
CA ASP A 270 -22.59 7.36 18.65
C ASP A 270 -22.15 7.86 17.27
N GLU A 271 -21.78 6.95 16.36
CA GLU A 271 -21.46 7.29 14.97
C GLU A 271 -22.68 7.79 14.21
N LYS A 272 -23.84 7.15 14.39
CA LYS A 272 -25.12 7.59 13.81
C LYS A 272 -25.49 8.99 14.30
N ALA A 273 -25.39 9.23 15.61
CA ALA A 273 -25.64 10.56 16.18
C ALA A 273 -24.67 11.62 15.64
N HIS A 274 -23.40 11.25 15.39
CA HIS A 274 -22.44 12.14 14.73
C HIS A 274 -22.82 12.41 13.27
N ALA A 275 -23.13 11.36 12.50
CA ALA A 275 -23.50 11.44 11.08
C ALA A 275 -24.76 12.29 10.85
N ASP A 276 -25.72 12.27 11.78
CA ASP A 276 -26.92 13.11 11.74
C ASP A 276 -26.59 14.62 11.83
N SER A 277 -25.49 14.97 12.51
CA SER A 277 -25.07 16.36 12.71
C SER A 277 -23.96 16.80 11.76
N PHE A 278 -23.19 15.85 11.23
CA PHE A 278 -22.01 16.10 10.42
C PHE A 278 -21.92 15.09 9.27
N PRO A 279 -22.50 15.43 8.10
CA PRO A 279 -22.48 14.53 6.95
C PRO A 279 -21.06 14.11 6.57
N PHE A 280 -20.92 12.83 6.24
CA PHE A 280 -19.67 12.23 5.81
C PHE A 280 -19.92 11.38 4.55
N ILE A 281 -18.83 11.02 3.88
CA ILE A 281 -18.82 10.11 2.75
C ILE A 281 -18.40 8.75 3.29
N ALA A 282 -19.31 7.77 3.19
CA ALA A 282 -19.02 6.39 3.57
C ALA A 282 -18.05 5.73 2.56
N PRO A 283 -17.23 4.77 3.00
CA PRO A 283 -16.38 4.01 2.11
C PRO A 283 -17.22 3.17 1.14
N LEU A 284 -16.65 2.87 -0.02
CA LEU A 284 -17.24 1.92 -0.96
C LEU A 284 -17.20 0.48 -0.43
N LYS A 285 -16.21 0.21 0.43
CA LYS A 285 -16.04 -1.08 1.09
C LYS A 285 -15.20 -0.90 2.35
N ALA A 286 -15.56 -1.63 3.40
CA ALA A 286 -14.78 -1.73 4.63
C ALA A 286 -14.47 -3.20 4.94
N TRP A 287 -13.33 -3.47 5.58
CA TRP A 287 -12.89 -4.81 5.99
C TRP A 287 -12.65 -4.91 7.48
N THR A 288 -13.34 -5.87 8.10
CA THR A 288 -13.14 -6.28 9.49
C THR A 288 -13.04 -7.81 9.56
N PRO A 289 -11.94 -8.38 10.10
CA PRO A 289 -10.76 -7.73 10.68
C PRO A 289 -9.90 -6.99 9.66
N THR A 290 -8.99 -6.12 10.13
CA THR A 290 -8.09 -5.37 9.25
C THR A 290 -7.19 -6.28 8.40
N ILE A 291 -7.15 -5.98 7.10
CA ILE A 291 -6.31 -6.58 6.05
C ILE A 291 -5.00 -5.80 5.83
N ALA A 292 -4.92 -4.57 6.37
CA ALA A 292 -3.87 -3.57 6.17
C ALA A 292 -3.60 -3.30 4.68
N PRO A 293 -4.54 -2.63 3.98
CA PRO A 293 -4.44 -2.38 2.55
C PRO A 293 -3.34 -1.37 2.23
N ALA A 294 -2.56 -1.62 1.18
CA ALA A 294 -1.43 -0.79 0.80
C ALA A 294 -1.63 -0.19 -0.60
N GLY A 295 -0.64 -0.31 -1.48
CA GLY A 295 -0.73 0.19 -2.85
C GLY A 295 -1.90 -0.40 -3.62
N ILE A 296 -2.49 0.44 -4.47
CA ILE A 296 -3.68 0.14 -5.28
C ILE A 296 -3.43 0.67 -6.69
N ASP A 297 -3.81 -0.10 -7.72
CA ASP A 297 -3.76 0.33 -9.11
C ASP A 297 -5.05 -0.05 -9.86
N TYR A 298 -5.33 0.63 -10.97
CA TYR A 298 -6.53 0.42 -11.78
C TYR A 298 -6.21 -0.37 -13.05
N TYR A 299 -6.87 -1.51 -13.24
CA TYR A 299 -6.68 -2.35 -14.42
C TYR A 299 -7.84 -2.20 -15.41
N HIS A 300 -7.51 -1.84 -16.65
CA HIS A 300 -8.49 -1.61 -17.73
C HIS A 300 -8.09 -2.25 -19.06
N TYR A 301 -7.06 -3.08 -19.08
CA TYR A 301 -6.54 -3.72 -20.29
C TYR A 301 -7.33 -5.00 -20.63
N ASP A 302 -7.32 -5.37 -21.91
CA ASP A 302 -7.96 -6.61 -22.39
C ASP A 302 -7.07 -7.85 -22.25
N LYS A 303 -5.81 -7.69 -21.85
CA LYS A 303 -4.83 -8.78 -21.77
C LYS A 303 -5.17 -9.81 -20.70
N ILE A 304 -5.71 -9.35 -19.57
CA ILE A 304 -6.31 -10.18 -18.52
C ILE A 304 -7.77 -9.74 -18.41
N PRO A 305 -8.67 -10.25 -19.28
CA PRO A 305 -10.04 -9.76 -19.39
C PRO A 305 -10.85 -9.93 -18.09
N GLU A 306 -10.51 -10.91 -17.25
CA GLU A 306 -11.09 -11.09 -15.92
C GLU A 306 -10.81 -9.92 -14.98
N TRP A 307 -9.80 -9.10 -15.23
CA TRP A 307 -9.44 -7.94 -14.39
C TRP A 307 -9.86 -6.61 -15.02
N LYS A 308 -10.60 -6.63 -16.13
CA LYS A 308 -11.02 -5.39 -16.77
C LYS A 308 -11.98 -4.61 -15.87
N ASN A 309 -11.69 -3.32 -15.66
CA ASN A 309 -12.44 -2.42 -14.78
C ASN A 309 -12.41 -2.88 -13.31
N CYS A 310 -11.23 -3.24 -12.81
CA CYS A 310 -11.02 -3.54 -11.40
C CYS A 310 -9.96 -2.66 -10.77
N LEU A 311 -10.00 -2.56 -9.44
CA LEU A 311 -8.88 -2.09 -8.63
C LEU A 311 -8.11 -3.31 -8.12
N LEU A 312 -6.80 -3.32 -8.35
CA LEU A 312 -5.89 -4.31 -7.81
C LEU A 312 -5.28 -3.73 -6.53
N LEU A 313 -5.44 -4.43 -5.41
CA LEU A 313 -5.06 -3.93 -4.09
C LEU A 313 -4.13 -4.91 -3.37
N GLY A 314 -2.90 -4.47 -3.10
CA GLY A 314 -1.95 -5.21 -2.28
C GLY A 314 -2.31 -5.08 -0.79
N THR A 315 -2.15 -6.16 -0.03
CA THR A 315 -2.37 -6.13 1.42
C THR A 315 -1.16 -6.60 2.21
N LEU A 316 -0.92 -5.92 3.32
CA LEU A 316 0.20 -6.17 4.20
C LEU A 316 -0.12 -7.27 5.20
N LYS A 317 -1.26 -7.19 5.89
CA LYS A 317 -1.58 -8.12 6.98
C LYS A 317 -2.30 -9.36 6.46
N ALA A 318 -3.22 -9.20 5.52
CA ALA A 318 -3.86 -10.33 4.85
C ALA A 318 -2.91 -11.08 3.91
N ALA A 319 -1.80 -10.43 3.48
CA ALA A 319 -0.75 -11.05 2.67
C ALA A 319 -1.30 -11.63 1.36
N SER A 320 -2.17 -10.87 0.71
CA SER A 320 -2.93 -11.25 -0.50
C SER A 320 -3.07 -10.07 -1.46
N LEU A 321 -3.30 -10.39 -2.74
CA LEU A 321 -3.77 -9.44 -3.73
C LEU A 321 -5.30 -9.51 -3.79
N HIS A 322 -5.97 -8.38 -3.64
CA HIS A 322 -7.41 -8.26 -3.78
C HIS A 322 -7.74 -7.67 -5.16
N VAL A 323 -8.67 -8.30 -5.89
CA VAL A 323 -9.17 -7.83 -7.18
C VAL A 323 -10.59 -7.35 -6.97
N LEU A 324 -10.78 -6.03 -6.97
CA LEU A 324 -12.05 -5.38 -6.64
C LEU A 324 -12.73 -4.91 -7.93
N HIS A 325 -13.73 -5.66 -8.37
CA HIS A 325 -14.47 -5.37 -9.60
C HIS A 325 -15.36 -4.17 -9.41
N LEU A 326 -15.24 -3.17 -10.28
CA LEU A 326 -16.08 -1.97 -10.24
C LEU A 326 -17.29 -2.15 -11.16
N ASN A 327 -18.41 -1.52 -10.80
CA ASN A 327 -19.51 -1.36 -11.73
C ASN A 327 -19.15 -0.39 -12.88
N GLY A 328 -20.04 -0.27 -13.86
CA GLY A 328 -19.82 0.60 -15.02
C GLY A 328 -19.70 2.09 -14.65
N ALA A 329 -20.30 2.56 -13.56
CA ALA A 329 -20.18 3.95 -13.10
C ALA A 329 -18.91 4.18 -12.24
N GLN A 330 -18.20 3.11 -11.87
CA GLN A 330 -17.08 3.09 -10.93
C GLN A 330 -17.47 3.66 -9.55
N ASP A 331 -18.73 3.58 -9.16
CA ASP A 331 -19.24 4.06 -7.87
C ASP A 331 -19.62 2.94 -6.89
N ALA A 332 -19.38 1.69 -7.25
CA ALA A 332 -19.57 0.53 -6.38
C ALA A 332 -18.61 -0.61 -6.73
N VAL A 333 -18.21 -1.37 -5.70
CA VAL A 333 -17.53 -2.67 -5.86
C VAL A 333 -18.59 -3.76 -6.00
N THR A 334 -18.58 -4.49 -7.12
CA THR A 334 -19.56 -5.55 -7.42
C THR A 334 -19.10 -6.94 -7.04
N ALA A 335 -17.78 -7.16 -6.99
CA ALA A 335 -17.19 -8.44 -6.59
C ALA A 335 -15.76 -8.23 -6.07
N GLU A 336 -15.28 -9.19 -5.28
CA GLU A 336 -13.92 -9.24 -4.76
C GLU A 336 -13.36 -10.65 -4.91
N GLU A 337 -12.18 -10.76 -5.50
CA GLU A 337 -11.37 -11.99 -5.50
C GLU A 337 -10.13 -11.78 -4.65
N ILE A 338 -9.71 -12.83 -3.95
CA ILE A 338 -8.51 -12.81 -3.10
C ILE A 338 -7.52 -13.83 -3.65
N LEU A 339 -6.38 -13.34 -4.12
CA LEU A 339 -5.33 -14.14 -4.75
C LEU A 339 -4.07 -14.17 -3.87
N PHE A 340 -3.30 -15.24 -4.00
CA PHE A 340 -1.98 -15.41 -3.39
C PHE A 340 -1.92 -15.32 -1.85
N ALA A 341 -3.05 -15.55 -1.16
CA ALA A 341 -3.14 -15.43 0.30
C ALA A 341 -2.03 -16.22 1.01
N GLY A 342 -1.16 -15.49 1.73
CA GLY A 342 -0.03 -16.03 2.49
C GLY A 342 1.14 -16.56 1.66
N LYS A 343 1.03 -16.58 0.31
CA LYS A 343 2.01 -17.22 -0.57
C LYS A 343 3.31 -16.44 -0.70
N TYR A 344 3.20 -15.14 -0.98
CA TYR A 344 4.35 -14.25 -1.15
C TYR A 344 4.62 -13.37 0.08
N GLY A 345 3.82 -13.54 1.13
CA GLY A 345 3.86 -12.70 2.31
C GLY A 345 3.20 -11.35 2.05
N ARG A 346 3.72 -10.32 2.70
CA ARG A 346 3.14 -8.97 2.72
C ARG A 346 3.33 -8.32 1.35
N LEU A 347 2.25 -7.80 0.75
CA LEU A 347 2.28 -7.08 -0.54
C LEU A 347 2.13 -5.58 -0.27
N ARG A 348 3.06 -4.78 -0.79
CA ARG A 348 3.18 -3.35 -0.48
C ARG A 348 2.67 -2.45 -1.56
N ASP A 349 3.01 -2.75 -2.81
CA ASP A 349 2.61 -1.91 -3.92
C ASP A 349 2.55 -2.71 -5.21
N LEU A 350 1.88 -2.13 -6.21
CA LEU A 350 1.77 -2.71 -7.52
C LEU A 350 1.67 -1.64 -8.61
N CYS A 351 2.13 -1.96 -9.80
CA CYS A 351 1.93 -1.11 -10.97
C CYS A 351 1.58 -1.95 -12.20
N VAL A 352 0.86 -1.35 -13.14
CA VAL A 352 0.48 -1.98 -14.42
C VAL A 352 1.27 -1.35 -15.57
N SER A 353 1.87 -2.19 -16.43
CA SER A 353 2.54 -1.70 -17.63
C SER A 353 1.54 -1.29 -18.72
N PRO A 354 1.94 -0.48 -19.70
CA PRO A 354 1.12 -0.18 -20.89
C PRO A 354 0.73 -1.42 -21.71
N GLU A 355 1.43 -2.54 -21.52
CA GLU A 355 1.11 -3.81 -22.15
C GLU A 355 0.15 -4.67 -21.32
N GLY A 356 -0.32 -4.20 -20.16
CA GLY A 356 -1.26 -4.91 -19.29
C GLY A 356 -0.63 -6.02 -18.44
N ASP A 357 0.70 -6.02 -18.25
CA ASP A 357 1.35 -6.84 -17.22
C ASP A 357 1.26 -6.15 -15.87
N VAL A 358 1.10 -6.93 -14.80
CA VAL A 358 1.03 -6.42 -13.43
C VAL A 358 2.33 -6.76 -12.69
N TYR A 359 2.86 -5.80 -11.94
CA TYR A 359 4.04 -6.00 -11.10
C TYR A 359 3.66 -5.76 -9.64
N ILE A 360 4.20 -6.54 -8.72
CA ILE A 360 3.89 -6.45 -7.28
C ILE A 360 5.18 -6.46 -6.46
N ALA A 361 5.30 -5.50 -5.55
CA ALA A 361 6.36 -5.40 -4.56
C ALA A 361 5.98 -6.10 -3.24
N THR A 362 6.88 -6.93 -2.69
CA THR A 362 6.72 -7.54 -1.36
C THR A 362 7.30 -6.64 -0.25
N SER A 363 6.90 -6.87 1.01
CA SER A 363 7.33 -6.08 2.18
C SER A 363 7.53 -6.94 3.43
N ASN A 364 8.21 -8.07 3.24
CA ASN A 364 8.56 -9.08 4.23
C ASN A 364 9.79 -8.72 5.06
N ARG A 365 10.59 -7.74 4.64
CA ARG A 365 11.74 -7.22 5.41
C ARG A 365 11.41 -5.94 6.18
N ASP A 366 10.13 -5.57 6.28
CA ASP A 366 9.71 -4.42 7.08
C ASP A 366 9.72 -4.73 8.59
N TRP A 367 9.26 -3.78 9.41
CA TRP A 367 9.25 -3.91 10.87
C TRP A 367 8.27 -4.96 11.41
N ASN A 368 7.37 -5.46 10.57
CA ASN A 368 6.32 -6.41 10.93
C ASN A 368 6.25 -7.61 9.96
N PRO A 369 7.33 -8.40 9.84
CA PRO A 369 7.32 -9.58 8.99
C PRO A 369 6.26 -10.58 9.47
N GLY A 370 5.58 -11.21 8.52
CA GLY A 370 4.66 -12.31 8.82
C GLY A 370 5.39 -13.54 9.34
N LYS A 371 4.67 -14.45 10.00
CA LYS A 371 5.24 -15.74 10.42
C LYS A 371 5.83 -16.49 9.22
N GLY A 372 7.08 -16.93 9.32
CA GLY A 372 7.79 -17.63 8.25
C GLY A 372 8.49 -16.72 7.24
N PHE A 373 8.42 -15.41 7.43
CA PHE A 373 9.09 -14.39 6.62
C PHE A 373 10.14 -13.63 7.45
N PRO A 374 11.12 -12.99 6.80
CA PRO A 374 11.38 -13.00 5.36
C PRO A 374 11.90 -14.35 4.85
N LEU A 375 11.58 -14.68 3.60
CA LEU A 375 12.21 -15.78 2.89
C LEU A 375 13.59 -15.35 2.35
N PRO A 376 14.47 -16.31 1.99
CA PRO A 376 15.66 -15.99 1.21
C PRO A 376 15.29 -15.16 -0.02
N HIS A 377 16.07 -14.13 -0.31
CA HIS A 377 15.87 -13.21 -1.45
C HIS A 377 14.64 -12.31 -1.41
N ASP A 378 13.87 -12.25 -0.32
CA ASP A 378 12.95 -11.13 -0.11
C ASP A 378 13.73 -9.81 0.02
N ASP A 379 13.14 -8.63 -0.07
CA ASP A 379 11.89 -8.40 -0.78
C ASP A 379 12.09 -8.49 -2.29
N ARG A 380 10.99 -8.69 -3.00
CA ARG A 380 10.97 -8.97 -4.43
C ARG A 380 10.03 -8.04 -5.16
N ILE A 381 10.29 -7.85 -6.46
CA ILE A 381 9.26 -7.42 -7.41
C ILE A 381 8.91 -8.64 -8.27
N LEU A 382 7.64 -9.01 -8.22
CA LEU A 382 7.04 -10.11 -8.97
C LEU A 382 6.35 -9.55 -10.20
N ARG A 383 6.43 -10.25 -11.33
CA ARG A 383 5.64 -10.00 -12.53
C ARG A 383 4.51 -11.02 -12.62
N ILE A 384 3.32 -10.57 -12.97
CA ILE A 384 2.14 -11.38 -13.27
C ILE A 384 1.66 -11.01 -14.66
N ALA A 385 1.64 -11.99 -15.56
CA ALA A 385 1.30 -11.77 -16.96
C ALA A 385 0.52 -12.94 -17.55
N ALA A 386 -0.40 -12.66 -18.47
CA ALA A 386 -1.05 -13.71 -19.26
C ALA A 386 0.00 -14.51 -20.06
N LEU A 387 -0.01 -15.83 -19.94
CA LEU A 387 0.84 -16.70 -20.73
C LEU A 387 0.38 -16.71 -22.18
N LYS A 388 1.33 -16.64 -23.13
CA LYS A 388 1.02 -16.79 -24.55
C LYS A 388 0.60 -18.24 -24.84
N PRO A 389 -0.35 -18.49 -25.76
CA PRO A 389 -0.67 -19.84 -26.20
C PRO A 389 0.58 -20.60 -26.66
N GLY A 390 0.82 -21.78 -26.10
CA GLY A 390 1.99 -22.61 -26.41
C GLY A 390 3.31 -22.15 -25.76
N GLN A 391 3.30 -21.11 -24.92
CA GLN A 391 4.47 -20.73 -24.12
C GLN A 391 4.86 -21.89 -23.18
N SER A 392 6.14 -22.29 -23.22
CA SER A 392 6.65 -23.31 -22.33
C SER A 392 6.67 -22.79 -20.89
N VAL A 393 6.11 -23.59 -19.98
CA VAL A 393 6.19 -23.36 -18.55
C VAL A 393 7.12 -24.43 -17.97
N PRO A 394 8.14 -24.08 -17.17
CA PRO A 394 9.00 -25.06 -16.53
C PRO A 394 8.18 -26.13 -15.79
N ALA A 395 8.60 -27.40 -15.87
CA ALA A 395 7.92 -28.49 -15.17
C ALA A 395 7.91 -28.31 -13.64
N THR A 396 8.86 -27.53 -13.12
CA THR A 396 8.97 -27.15 -11.71
C THR A 396 8.02 -26.04 -11.29
N ALA A 397 7.31 -25.39 -12.22
CA ALA A 397 6.41 -24.30 -11.88
C ALA A 397 5.20 -24.81 -11.09
N ILE A 398 4.89 -24.12 -9.99
CA ILE A 398 3.71 -24.43 -9.18
C ILE A 398 2.45 -24.08 -9.98
N ARG A 399 1.47 -24.99 -10.04
CA ARG A 399 0.21 -24.75 -10.74
C ARG A 399 -0.92 -24.56 -9.75
N GLU A 400 -1.55 -23.39 -9.79
CA GLU A 400 -2.66 -23.03 -8.92
C GLU A 400 -3.91 -22.71 -9.75
N THR A 401 -5.06 -22.87 -9.11
CA THR A 401 -6.35 -22.39 -9.61
C THR A 401 -6.81 -21.28 -8.67
N ALA A 402 -7.43 -20.23 -9.21
CA ALA A 402 -8.09 -19.24 -8.37
C ALA A 402 -9.21 -19.96 -7.59
N GLN A 403 -8.98 -20.23 -6.31
CA GLN A 403 -10.03 -20.81 -5.46
C GLN A 403 -11.12 -19.76 -5.23
N GLN A 404 -12.35 -20.14 -5.54
CA GLN A 404 -13.52 -19.35 -5.19
C GLN A 404 -13.76 -19.43 -3.68
N THR A 405 -13.55 -18.28 -3.01
CA THR A 405 -14.06 -17.91 -1.68
C THR A 405 -13.38 -18.58 -0.47
N PRO A 406 -13.05 -17.82 0.59
CA PRO A 406 -12.70 -18.41 1.88
C PRO A 406 -13.89 -19.20 2.46
N ALA A 407 -13.61 -20.34 3.09
CA ALA A 407 -14.61 -21.12 3.81
C ALA A 407 -15.30 -20.28 4.92
N PRO A 408 -16.57 -20.57 5.27
CA PRO A 408 -17.26 -19.88 6.36
C PRO A 408 -16.49 -20.05 7.67
N VAL A 409 -16.24 -18.94 8.37
CA VAL A 409 -15.51 -18.92 9.63
C VAL A 409 -16.33 -19.65 10.71
N ALA A 410 -15.92 -20.88 11.05
CA ALA A 410 -16.33 -21.56 12.27
C ALA A 410 -15.88 -20.75 13.50
N THR A 411 -16.62 -20.85 14.61
CA THR A 411 -16.36 -20.19 15.91
C THR A 411 -14.86 -19.95 16.15
N THR A 412 -14.46 -18.67 16.07
CA THR A 412 -13.06 -18.24 16.01
C THR A 412 -12.34 -18.56 17.32
N SER A 413 -11.32 -19.42 17.27
CA SER A 413 -10.52 -19.76 18.45
C SER A 413 -9.77 -18.54 19.02
N GLY A 414 -9.43 -18.54 20.32
CA GLY A 414 -8.62 -17.47 20.93
C GLY A 414 -7.28 -17.23 20.23
N ALA A 415 -6.66 -18.28 19.70
CA ALA A 415 -5.44 -18.17 18.89
C ALA A 415 -5.69 -17.46 17.55
N THR A 416 -6.80 -17.76 16.89
CA THR A 416 -7.19 -17.09 15.63
C THR A 416 -7.55 -15.63 15.88
N LEU A 417 -8.28 -15.34 16.96
CA LEU A 417 -8.58 -13.96 17.35
C LEU A 417 -7.31 -13.17 17.71
N TYR A 418 -6.37 -13.79 18.44
CA TYR A 418 -5.06 -13.17 18.72
C TYR A 418 -4.32 -12.82 17.41
N LYS A 419 -4.26 -13.77 16.48
CA LYS A 419 -3.66 -13.56 15.15
C LYS A 419 -4.30 -12.37 14.44
N ASN A 420 -5.62 -12.27 14.50
CA ASN A 420 -6.38 -11.25 13.79
C ASN A 420 -6.28 -9.86 14.43
N TYR A 421 -6.15 -9.75 15.76
CA TYR A 421 -6.31 -8.46 16.44
C TYR A 421 -5.06 -7.99 17.19
N CYS A 422 -4.22 -8.91 17.66
CA CYS A 422 -3.13 -8.58 18.59
C CYS A 422 -1.73 -8.86 18.01
N GLU A 423 -1.60 -9.88 17.15
CA GLU A 423 -0.31 -10.39 16.68
C GLU A 423 0.53 -9.34 15.93
N ALA A 424 -0.09 -8.42 15.20
CA ALA A 424 0.62 -7.38 14.46
C ALA A 424 1.48 -6.47 15.36
N CYS A 425 1.05 -6.26 16.61
CA CYS A 425 1.77 -5.44 17.59
C CYS A 425 2.58 -6.31 18.57
N HIS A 426 1.97 -7.40 19.05
CA HIS A 426 2.53 -8.22 20.13
C HIS A 426 3.34 -9.43 19.65
N LYS A 427 3.39 -9.67 18.34
CA LYS A 427 4.14 -10.72 17.64
C LYS A 427 3.64 -12.15 17.91
N PRO A 428 3.91 -13.12 17.02
CA PRO A 428 3.46 -14.50 17.21
C PRO A 428 3.99 -15.16 18.49
N ASP A 429 5.15 -14.70 18.99
CA ASP A 429 5.80 -15.20 20.21
C ASP A 429 5.47 -14.37 21.47
N GLY A 430 4.57 -13.39 21.36
CA GLY A 430 4.13 -12.57 22.48
C GLY A 430 5.20 -11.64 23.04
N LYS A 431 6.33 -11.42 22.36
CA LYS A 431 7.42 -10.55 22.85
C LYS A 431 7.24 -9.07 22.50
N GLY A 432 6.29 -8.74 21.64
CA GLY A 432 6.09 -7.37 21.15
C GLY A 432 7.26 -6.87 20.31
N VAL A 433 7.38 -5.54 20.22
CA VAL A 433 8.46 -4.85 19.51
C VAL A 433 9.18 -3.95 20.50
N PRO A 434 10.50 -4.13 20.73
CA PRO A 434 11.26 -3.29 21.63
C PRO A 434 11.00 -1.79 21.41
N ALA A 435 10.83 -1.04 22.50
CA ALA A 435 10.52 0.39 22.53
C ALA A 435 9.20 0.83 21.83
N SER A 436 8.43 -0.10 21.25
CA SER A 436 7.20 0.23 20.52
C SER A 436 5.97 -0.45 21.14
N PHE A 437 5.97 -1.78 21.22
CA PHE A 437 4.86 -2.56 21.75
C PHE A 437 5.33 -3.52 22.85
N PRO A 438 4.65 -3.56 24.02
CA PRO A 438 5.09 -4.38 25.14
C PRO A 438 4.99 -5.89 24.85
N PRO A 439 5.84 -6.71 25.50
CA PRO A 439 5.65 -8.15 25.54
C PRO A 439 4.36 -8.48 26.30
N LEU A 440 3.64 -9.51 25.86
CA LEU A 440 2.56 -10.18 26.60
C LEU A 440 3.09 -11.41 27.37
N ALA A 441 4.15 -12.03 26.87
CA ALA A 441 4.85 -13.12 27.57
C ALA A 441 5.46 -12.61 28.89
N GLY A 442 5.12 -13.23 30.01
CA GLY A 442 5.58 -12.86 31.35
C GLY A 442 5.10 -11.49 31.86
N ASN A 443 4.21 -10.81 31.13
CA ASN A 443 3.80 -9.46 31.49
C ASN A 443 2.87 -9.46 32.72
N PRO A 444 3.15 -8.68 33.79
CA PRO A 444 2.31 -8.62 34.98
C PRO A 444 0.86 -8.21 34.72
N LEU A 445 0.59 -7.40 33.68
CA LEU A 445 -0.77 -7.06 33.27
C LEU A 445 -1.51 -8.30 32.74
N VAL A 446 -0.80 -9.19 32.04
CA VAL A 446 -1.37 -10.42 31.47
C VAL A 446 -1.49 -11.50 32.52
N THR A 447 -0.48 -11.70 33.37
CA THR A 447 -0.44 -12.80 34.36
C THR A 447 -1.11 -12.46 35.69
N GLY A 448 -1.38 -11.17 35.95
CA GLY A 448 -2.03 -10.68 37.15
C GLY A 448 -3.55 -10.89 37.18
N SER A 449 -4.25 -10.02 37.91
CA SER A 449 -5.71 -10.07 38.01
C SER A 449 -6.39 -9.76 36.67
N ALA A 450 -7.59 -10.32 36.47
CA ALA A 450 -8.34 -10.20 35.22
C ALA A 450 -8.77 -8.77 34.83
N PRO A 451 -9.32 -7.93 35.75
CA PRO A 451 -9.92 -6.65 35.36
C PRO A 451 -8.97 -5.69 34.62
N PRO A 452 -7.72 -5.43 35.07
CA PRO A 452 -6.82 -4.52 34.36
C PRO A 452 -6.52 -4.95 32.91
N LEU A 453 -6.36 -6.25 32.67
CA LEU A 453 -6.15 -6.79 31.33
C LEU A 453 -7.37 -6.57 30.43
N VAL A 454 -8.55 -6.93 30.95
CA VAL A 454 -9.82 -6.80 30.21
C VAL A 454 -10.09 -5.34 29.87
N GLN A 455 -9.93 -4.43 30.84
CA GLN A 455 -10.09 -2.99 30.61
C GLN A 455 -9.11 -2.45 29.57
N THR A 456 -7.86 -2.92 29.59
CA THR A 456 -6.85 -2.51 28.59
C THR A 456 -7.24 -2.95 27.18
N ILE A 457 -7.77 -4.16 27.00
CA ILE A 457 -8.21 -4.65 25.69
C ILE A 457 -9.48 -3.91 25.23
N LEU A 458 -10.45 -3.71 26.12
CA LEU A 458 -11.71 -3.03 25.78
C LEU A 458 -11.53 -1.55 25.46
N ARG A 459 -10.65 -0.85 26.18
CA ARG A 459 -10.50 0.62 26.09
C ARG A 459 -9.29 1.05 25.27
N GLY A 460 -8.44 0.09 24.86
CA GLY A 460 -7.14 0.38 24.29
C GLY A 460 -6.23 1.10 25.29
N ARG A 461 -5.15 1.67 24.78
CA ARG A 461 -4.23 2.48 25.58
C ARG A 461 -3.63 3.56 24.71
N THR A 462 -3.87 4.82 25.05
CA THR A 462 -3.10 5.93 24.47
C THR A 462 -1.67 5.86 24.98
N GLY A 463 -0.68 5.92 24.09
CA GLY A 463 0.71 6.11 24.51
C GLY A 463 0.80 7.36 25.38
N ASP A 464 1.51 7.32 26.50
CA ASP A 464 1.74 8.52 27.30
C ASP A 464 2.76 9.40 26.56
N THR A 465 2.30 10.21 25.62
CA THR A 465 3.15 11.13 24.84
C THR A 465 3.77 12.22 25.71
N LYS A 466 3.38 12.36 26.99
CA LYS A 466 3.92 13.33 27.94
C LYS A 466 5.02 12.74 28.82
N ASN A 467 5.08 11.41 28.93
CA ASN A 467 6.10 10.73 29.73
C ASN A 467 7.13 10.04 28.82
N LYS A 468 8.25 10.73 28.57
CA LYS A 468 9.42 10.19 27.85
C LYS A 468 10.01 8.92 28.51
N ASN A 469 9.55 8.54 29.72
CA ASN A 469 9.94 7.32 30.43
C ASN A 469 8.88 6.20 30.35
N SER A 470 7.80 6.34 29.57
CA SER A 470 7.00 5.18 29.17
C SER A 470 7.88 4.27 28.32
N ALA A 471 8.14 3.04 28.78
CA ALA A 471 9.00 2.09 28.05
C ALA A 471 8.46 1.71 26.65
N TYR A 472 7.21 2.09 26.34
CA TYR A 472 6.53 1.83 25.06
C TYR A 472 5.76 3.09 24.62
N GLY A 473 5.98 3.54 23.39
CA GLY A 473 5.46 4.83 22.89
C GLY A 473 4.21 4.75 22.02
N GLU A 474 3.78 3.55 21.59
CA GLU A 474 2.72 3.39 20.60
C GLU A 474 1.33 3.23 21.24
N GLN A 475 0.31 3.73 20.54
CA GLN A 475 -1.09 3.56 20.93
C GLN A 475 -1.56 2.12 20.65
N MET A 476 -2.29 1.56 21.60
CA MET A 476 -3.04 0.31 21.43
C MET A 476 -4.50 0.65 21.12
N PRO A 477 -5.07 0.13 20.01
CA PRO A 477 -6.46 0.36 19.68
C PRO A 477 -7.41 -0.33 20.67
N ALA A 478 -8.65 0.15 20.73
CA ALA A 478 -9.70 -0.45 21.55
C ALA A 478 -10.36 -1.62 20.82
N PHE A 479 -10.65 -2.70 21.54
CA PHE A 479 -11.32 -3.89 21.00
C PHE A 479 -12.74 -4.09 21.57
N ASN A 480 -13.40 -3.01 21.99
CA ASN A 480 -14.76 -3.07 22.53
C ASN A 480 -15.81 -3.56 21.50
N PHE A 481 -15.52 -3.56 20.20
CA PHE A 481 -16.38 -4.07 19.15
C PHE A 481 -16.50 -5.60 19.13
N LEU A 482 -15.53 -6.32 19.71
CA LEU A 482 -15.57 -7.79 19.81
C LEU A 482 -16.65 -8.25 20.81
N LYS A 483 -17.21 -9.44 20.60
CA LYS A 483 -18.18 -10.03 21.53
C LYS A 483 -17.50 -10.46 22.83
N ASP A 484 -18.27 -10.62 23.91
CA ASP A 484 -17.72 -11.04 25.20
C ASP A 484 -17.06 -12.43 25.13
N GLU A 485 -17.61 -13.33 24.32
CA GLU A 485 -17.03 -14.66 24.07
C GLU A 485 -15.66 -14.57 23.38
N GLU A 486 -15.49 -13.60 22.46
CA GLU A 486 -14.25 -13.40 21.73
C GLU A 486 -13.17 -12.79 22.64
N ILE A 487 -13.53 -11.81 23.47
CA ILE A 487 -12.62 -11.23 24.46
C ILE A 487 -12.21 -12.28 25.50
N ALA A 488 -13.16 -13.10 25.98
CA ALA A 488 -12.88 -14.22 26.88
C ALA A 488 -11.91 -15.22 26.25
N ALA A 489 -12.10 -15.56 24.96
CA ALA A 489 -11.22 -16.45 24.22
C ALA A 489 -9.81 -15.87 24.02
N ILE A 490 -9.69 -14.59 23.62
CA ILE A 490 -8.39 -13.90 23.45
C ILE A 490 -7.64 -13.86 24.78
N THR A 491 -8.29 -13.36 25.83
CA THR A 491 -7.67 -13.19 27.14
C THR A 491 -7.23 -14.53 27.73
N THR A 492 -8.05 -15.56 27.59
CA THR A 492 -7.69 -16.93 28.00
C THR A 492 -6.48 -17.45 27.23
N TYR A 493 -6.45 -17.24 25.91
CA TYR A 493 -5.32 -17.65 25.06
C TYR A 493 -4.01 -16.98 25.48
N ILE A 494 -3.97 -15.65 25.61
CA ILE A 494 -2.74 -14.91 25.94
C ILE A 494 -2.24 -15.22 27.37
N ARG A 495 -3.16 -15.55 28.29
CA ARG A 495 -2.85 -15.95 29.68
C ARG A 495 -2.27 -17.36 29.81
N ASN A 496 -2.41 -18.17 28.77
CA ASN A 496 -1.96 -19.56 28.73
C ASN A 496 -0.98 -19.83 27.57
N SER A 497 -0.43 -18.77 26.97
CA SER A 497 0.55 -18.84 25.87
C SER A 497 1.94 -18.38 26.31
N TRP A 498 2.97 -18.81 25.59
CA TRP A 498 4.36 -18.36 25.76
C TRP A 498 4.94 -18.52 27.17
N GLY A 499 4.50 -19.55 27.91
CA GLY A 499 4.91 -19.82 29.29
C GLY A 499 4.13 -19.03 30.35
N ASN A 500 3.09 -18.29 29.95
CA ASN A 500 2.12 -17.73 30.90
C ASN A 500 1.27 -18.86 31.48
N HIS A 501 1.04 -18.80 32.80
CA HIS A 501 0.20 -19.73 33.54
C HIS A 501 -0.73 -18.92 34.45
N ALA A 502 -1.88 -18.51 33.92
CA ALA A 502 -2.86 -17.74 34.68
C ALA A 502 -4.30 -18.18 34.34
N ASP A 503 -5.21 -18.00 35.30
CA ASP A 503 -6.60 -18.48 35.20
C ASP A 503 -7.30 -17.98 33.93
N SER A 504 -8.14 -18.81 33.34
CA SER A 504 -8.99 -18.42 32.20
C SER A 504 -9.98 -17.33 32.62
N ILE A 505 -10.30 -16.41 31.71
CA ILE A 505 -11.28 -15.35 31.97
C ILE A 505 -12.58 -15.71 31.25
N GLY A 506 -13.66 -15.89 32.02
CA GLY A 506 -14.99 -16.23 31.48
C GLY A 506 -15.78 -14.99 31.03
N VAL A 507 -16.81 -15.23 30.22
CA VAL A 507 -17.72 -14.20 29.66
C VAL A 507 -18.28 -13.27 30.73
N THR A 508 -18.74 -13.80 31.87
CA THR A 508 -19.31 -12.99 32.96
C THR A 508 -18.35 -11.93 33.50
N ALA A 509 -17.04 -12.23 33.52
CA ALA A 509 -16.04 -11.26 33.94
C ALA A 509 -15.89 -10.13 32.91
N ILE A 510 -15.99 -10.44 31.60
CA ILE A 510 -15.95 -9.44 30.53
C ILE A 510 -17.16 -8.53 30.60
N THR A 511 -18.36 -9.10 30.72
CA THR A 511 -19.61 -8.34 30.79
C THR A 511 -19.59 -7.34 31.95
N LYS A 512 -19.00 -7.70 33.09
CA LYS A 512 -18.84 -6.81 34.25
C LYS A 512 -17.96 -5.59 33.95
N GLU A 513 -16.86 -5.79 33.21
CA GLU A 513 -15.92 -4.71 32.87
C GLU A 513 -16.42 -3.78 31.74
N ARG A 514 -17.46 -4.19 31.00
CA ARG A 514 -18.17 -3.35 30.02
C ARG A 514 -19.17 -2.39 30.64
N GLN A 515 -19.60 -2.64 31.88
CA GLN A 515 -20.51 -1.73 32.57
C GLN A 515 -19.77 -0.40 32.89
N PRO A 516 -20.43 0.75 32.67
CA PRO A 516 -19.81 2.06 32.79
C PRO A 516 -19.28 2.38 34.19
#